data_AF-A0A2I2F5A1-F1
#
_entry.id   AF-A0A2I2F5A1-F1
#
_cell.length_a   1.000
_cell.length_b   1.000
_cell.length_c   1.000
_cell.angle_alpha   90.00
_cell.angle_beta   90.00
_cell.angle_gamma   90.00
#
_symmetry.space_group_name_H-M   'P 1'
#
loop_
_entity.id
_entity.type
_entity.pdbx_description
1 polymer ?
#
loop_
_entity_poly.entity_id
_entity_poly.type
_entity_poly.pdbx_seq_one_letter_code
_entity_poly.pdbx_strand_id
1 'polypeptide(L)'
;MTIEDDAVAGATLELLEARLHRLTYLLTGDATWSGIPTPPPKPASLDETVSRRLQQLERDLGKLSREVPAVRDMIQLHDTFPDLIRPTPPRTTPETLTTQNLASIVLAYASAFPETASRLSSLNDLPVPDAEASAALVALQSRLDALAQIQEDQAGEVAELRVRSARALQRWYEVGVVGSGECWAEWEGRLGGVEREVRRVEVLRGRREREV
;
A
#
# COMPACT_ATOMS: atom_id res chain seq x y z
N MET A 1 12.48 17.13 8.32
CA MET A 1 13.43 16.53 7.36
C MET A 1 12.97 15.16 6.88
N THR A 2 12.44 14.28 7.76
CA THR A 2 11.94 12.95 7.37
C THR A 2 10.67 12.96 6.49
N ILE A 3 9.78 13.94 6.66
CA ILE A 3 8.53 14.05 5.87
C ILE A 3 8.82 14.39 4.39
N GLU A 4 9.87 15.18 4.13
CA GLU A 4 10.29 15.52 2.77
C GLU A 4 10.93 14.30 2.09
N ASP A 5 11.74 13.53 2.82
CA ASP A 5 12.33 12.29 2.33
C ASP A 5 11.25 11.23 2.01
N ASP A 6 10.22 11.10 2.84
CA ASP A 6 9.08 10.21 2.60
C ASP A 6 8.23 10.66 1.39
N ALA A 7 8.05 11.97 1.20
CA ALA A 7 7.34 12.50 0.03
C ALA A 7 8.13 12.26 -1.27
N VAL A 8 9.45 12.40 -1.25
CA VAL A 8 10.32 12.09 -2.38
C VAL A 8 10.32 10.59 -2.65
N ALA A 9 10.40 9.74 -1.61
CA ALA A 9 10.30 8.30 -1.75
C ALA A 9 8.97 7.88 -2.39
N GLY A 10 7.84 8.45 -1.94
CA GLY A 10 6.53 8.25 -2.53
C GLY A 10 6.48 8.60 -4.01
N ALA A 11 6.96 9.80 -4.38
CA ALA A 11 6.99 10.24 -5.78
C ALA A 11 7.86 9.33 -6.67
N THR A 12 8.99 8.84 -6.16
CA THR A 12 9.82 7.89 -6.92
C THR A 12 9.16 6.53 -7.09
N LEU A 13 8.40 6.08 -6.09
CA LEU A 13 7.69 4.81 -6.13
C LEU A 13 6.53 4.86 -7.13
N GLU A 14 5.77 5.95 -7.15
CA GLU A 14 4.72 6.19 -8.15
C GLU A 14 5.28 6.24 -9.57
N LEU A 15 6.44 6.88 -9.78
CA LEU A 15 7.09 6.92 -11.09
C LEU A 15 7.56 5.53 -11.54
N LEU A 16 8.13 4.76 -10.62
CA LEU A 16 8.53 3.37 -10.88
C LEU A 16 7.31 2.50 -11.19
N GLU A 17 6.22 2.69 -10.45
CA GLU A 17 4.98 1.99 -10.65
C GLU A 17 4.38 2.31 -12.03
N ALA A 18 4.25 3.58 -12.40
CA ALA A 18 3.76 3.99 -13.73
C ALA A 18 4.62 3.42 -14.86
N ARG A 19 5.94 3.38 -14.66
CA ARG A 19 6.88 2.81 -15.64
C ARG A 19 6.75 1.29 -15.72
N LEU A 20 6.54 0.61 -14.60
CA LEU A 20 6.29 -0.83 -14.55
C LEU A 20 4.98 -1.16 -15.26
N HIS A 21 3.92 -0.40 -15.00
CA HIS A 21 2.64 -0.53 -15.70
C HIS A 21 2.82 -0.39 -17.22
N ARG A 22 3.57 0.61 -17.68
CA ARG A 22 3.85 0.77 -19.12
C ARG A 22 4.60 -0.42 -19.71
N LEU A 23 5.59 -0.97 -19.00
CA LEU A 23 6.32 -2.16 -19.46
C LEU A 23 5.43 -3.40 -19.50
N THR A 24 4.55 -3.56 -18.50
CA THR A 24 3.56 -4.64 -18.47
C THR A 24 2.61 -4.53 -19.65
N TYR A 25 2.08 -3.33 -19.93
CA TYR A 25 1.22 -3.09 -21.09
C TYR A 25 1.93 -3.40 -22.41
N LEU A 26 3.20 -3.02 -22.56
CA LEU A 26 3.98 -3.35 -23.76
C LEU A 26 4.18 -4.87 -23.93
N LEU A 27 4.16 -5.62 -22.84
CA LEU A 27 4.38 -7.07 -22.85
C LEU A 27 3.09 -7.85 -23.11
N THR A 28 1.98 -7.45 -22.47
CA THR A 28 0.69 -8.15 -22.55
C THR A 28 -0.22 -7.60 -23.64
N GLY A 29 -0.08 -6.32 -23.98
CA GLY A 29 -0.91 -5.61 -24.96
C GLY A 29 -2.35 -5.37 -24.50
N ASP A 30 -2.68 -5.74 -23.26
CA ASP A 30 -4.02 -5.71 -22.71
C ASP A 30 -4.08 -4.84 -21.46
N ALA A 31 -5.12 -4.02 -21.37
CA ALA A 31 -5.37 -3.12 -20.24
C ALA A 31 -6.83 -3.23 -19.84
N THR A 32 -7.07 -3.28 -18.53
CA THR A 32 -8.43 -3.19 -18.01
C THR A 32 -9.04 -1.82 -18.35
N TRP A 33 -10.36 -1.72 -18.30
CA TRP A 33 -11.07 -0.44 -18.49
C TRP A 33 -10.58 0.69 -17.56
N SER A 34 -9.97 0.35 -16.43
CA SER A 34 -9.34 1.28 -15.48
C SER A 34 -7.93 1.75 -15.88
N GLY A 35 -7.38 1.32 -17.02
CA GLY A 35 -6.05 1.69 -17.50
C GLY A 35 -4.89 0.96 -16.80
N ILE A 36 -5.19 -0.03 -15.96
CA ILE A 36 -4.18 -0.86 -15.28
C ILE A 36 -3.90 -2.07 -16.20
N PRO A 37 -2.65 -2.29 -16.64
CA PRO A 37 -2.32 -3.42 -17.49
C PRO A 37 -2.43 -4.73 -16.70
N THR A 38 -2.99 -5.74 -17.33
CA THR A 38 -3.12 -7.06 -16.71
C THR A 38 -1.72 -7.64 -16.51
N PRO A 39 -1.35 -8.09 -15.30
CA PRO A 39 -0.03 -8.69 -15.08
C PRO A 39 0.10 -9.97 -15.92
N PRO A 40 1.26 -10.22 -16.54
CA PRO A 40 1.46 -11.41 -17.35
C PRO A 40 1.27 -12.66 -16.48
N PRO A 41 0.61 -13.72 -17.00
CA PRO A 41 0.51 -14.98 -16.28
C PRO A 41 1.91 -15.52 -16.02
N LYS A 42 2.13 -16.06 -14.81
CA LYS A 42 3.40 -16.71 -14.48
C LYS A 42 3.60 -17.88 -15.44
N PRO A 43 4.72 -17.95 -16.19
CA PRO A 43 4.92 -18.99 -17.18
C PRO A 43 4.95 -20.37 -16.49
N ALA A 44 4.17 -21.31 -17.00
CA ALA A 44 4.10 -22.67 -16.43
C ALA A 44 5.35 -23.50 -16.82
N SER A 45 6.02 -23.12 -17.91
CA SER A 45 7.24 -23.74 -18.42
C SER A 45 8.23 -22.67 -18.91
N LEU A 46 9.52 -23.00 -18.91
CA LEU A 46 10.58 -22.13 -19.43
C LEU A 46 10.39 -21.80 -20.92
N ASP A 47 9.72 -22.67 -21.68
CA ASP A 47 9.43 -22.45 -23.11
C ASP A 47 8.37 -21.37 -23.33
N GLU A 48 7.57 -21.06 -22.30
CA GLU A 48 6.56 -20.01 -22.35
C GLU A 48 7.14 -18.61 -22.10
N THR A 49 8.41 -18.52 -21.74
CA THR A 49 9.09 -17.24 -21.52
C THR A 49 9.21 -16.43 -22.81
N VAL A 50 9.07 -15.12 -22.69
CA VAL A 50 9.12 -14.17 -23.81
C VAL A 50 10.44 -14.26 -24.58
N SER A 51 11.56 -14.48 -23.87
CA SER A 51 12.87 -14.65 -24.49
C SER A 51 12.95 -15.91 -25.37
N ARG A 52 12.37 -17.03 -24.93
CA ARG A 52 12.33 -18.27 -25.73
C ARG A 52 11.42 -18.14 -26.94
N ARG A 53 10.25 -17.50 -26.80
CA ARG A 53 9.35 -17.21 -27.92
C ARG A 53 10.02 -16.31 -28.97
N LEU A 54 10.73 -15.26 -28.55
CA LEU A 54 11.50 -14.39 -29.45
C LEU A 54 12.62 -15.16 -30.16
N GLN A 55 13.38 -15.99 -29.44
CA GLN A 55 14.41 -16.82 -30.06
C GLN A 55 13.83 -17.85 -31.04
N GLN A 56 12.63 -18.38 -30.77
CA GLN A 56 11.96 -19.28 -31.70
C GLN A 56 11.52 -18.54 -32.96
N LEU A 57 10.91 -17.37 -32.82
CA LEU A 57 10.54 -16.51 -33.95
C LEU A 57 11.76 -16.10 -34.78
N GLU A 58 12.88 -15.79 -34.15
CA GLU A 58 14.13 -15.46 -34.85
C GLU A 58 14.67 -16.66 -35.64
N ARG A 59 14.65 -17.86 -35.05
CA ARG A 59 15.04 -19.09 -35.76
C ARG A 59 14.12 -19.38 -36.93
N ASP A 60 12.81 -19.22 -36.75
CA ASP A 60 11.82 -19.48 -37.78
C ASP A 60 11.88 -18.42 -38.90
N LEU A 61 12.12 -17.15 -38.56
CA LEU A 61 12.43 -16.10 -39.53
C LEU A 61 13.73 -16.39 -40.29
N GLY A 62 14.76 -16.91 -39.59
CA GLY A 62 16.02 -17.31 -40.20
C GLY A 62 15.89 -18.53 -41.12
N LYS A 63 14.92 -19.42 -40.88
CA LYS A 63 14.56 -20.48 -41.84
C LYS A 63 13.81 -19.88 -43.02
N LEU A 64 12.82 -19.03 -42.76
CA LEU A 64 11.99 -18.41 -43.79
C LEU A 64 12.82 -17.53 -44.74
N SER A 65 13.84 -16.82 -44.25
CA SER A 65 14.75 -16.03 -45.08
C SER A 65 15.65 -16.89 -45.98
N ARG A 66 15.90 -18.15 -45.63
CA ARG A 66 16.65 -19.11 -46.46
C ARG A 66 15.75 -19.75 -47.52
N GLU A 67 14.50 -20.01 -47.18
CA GLU A 67 13.53 -20.66 -48.07
C GLU A 67 12.85 -19.69 -49.04
N VAL A 68 12.58 -18.46 -48.61
CA VAL A 68 11.83 -17.46 -49.39
C VAL A 68 12.72 -16.26 -49.76
N PRO A 69 13.04 -16.07 -51.05
CA PRO A 69 13.93 -14.99 -51.50
C PRO A 69 13.38 -13.59 -51.22
N ALA A 70 12.05 -13.40 -51.28
CA ALA A 70 11.42 -12.11 -51.01
C ALA A 70 11.66 -11.61 -49.56
N VAL A 71 11.72 -12.53 -48.58
CA VAL A 71 11.98 -12.17 -47.17
C VAL A 71 13.42 -11.73 -47.00
N ARG A 72 14.36 -12.40 -47.68
CA ARG A 72 15.77 -11.98 -47.72
C ARG A 72 15.92 -10.60 -48.34
N ASP A 73 15.21 -10.32 -49.43
CA ASP A 73 15.28 -9.03 -50.12
C ASP A 73 14.68 -7.90 -49.25
N MET A 74 13.61 -8.16 -48.50
CA MET A 74 13.06 -7.21 -47.51
C MET A 74 14.03 -6.96 -46.35
N ILE A 75 14.71 -7.99 -45.83
CA ILE A 75 15.70 -7.83 -44.77
C ILE A 75 16.88 -6.99 -45.28
N GLN A 76 17.38 -7.28 -46.48
CA GLN A 76 18.42 -6.47 -47.12
C GLN A 76 17.97 -5.02 -47.34
N LEU A 77 16.72 -4.81 -47.75
CA LEU A 77 16.16 -3.47 -47.92
C LEU A 77 16.08 -2.71 -46.59
N HIS A 78 15.71 -3.40 -45.49
CA HIS A 78 15.70 -2.82 -44.15
C HIS A 78 17.10 -2.43 -43.68
N ASP A 79 18.10 -3.29 -43.88
CA ASP A 79 19.50 -3.02 -43.51
C ASP A 79 20.10 -1.89 -44.34
N THR A 80 19.72 -1.79 -45.61
CA THR A 80 20.24 -0.77 -46.54
C THR A 80 19.56 0.59 -46.34
N PHE A 81 18.28 0.60 -45.96
CA PHE A 81 17.48 1.82 -45.81
C PHE A 81 16.63 1.79 -44.53
N PRO A 82 17.26 1.89 -43.35
CA PRO A 82 16.55 1.91 -42.07
C PRO A 82 15.57 3.11 -41.95
N ASP A 83 15.88 4.21 -42.63
CA ASP A 83 15.08 5.45 -42.65
C ASP A 83 13.73 5.31 -43.37
N LEU A 84 13.56 4.32 -44.27
CA LEU A 84 12.29 4.08 -44.97
C LEU A 84 11.22 3.46 -44.06
N ILE A 85 11.64 2.75 -43.00
CA ILE A 85 10.75 1.96 -42.13
C ILE A 85 10.60 2.62 -40.75
N ARG A 86 11.64 3.32 -40.29
CA ARG A 86 11.56 4.20 -39.12
C ARG A 86 11.77 5.64 -39.58
N PRO A 87 10.70 6.36 -39.97
CA PRO A 87 10.83 7.78 -40.25
C PRO A 87 11.38 8.44 -39.00
N THR A 88 12.59 9.00 -39.11
CA THR A 88 13.18 9.83 -38.07
C THR A 88 12.17 10.96 -37.83
N PRO A 89 11.70 11.19 -36.58
CA PRO A 89 10.73 12.25 -36.34
C PRO A 89 11.37 13.58 -36.78
N PRO A 90 10.77 14.32 -37.72
CA PRO A 90 11.37 15.55 -38.21
C PRO A 90 11.49 16.53 -37.04
N ARG A 91 12.71 17.02 -36.79
CA ARG A 91 13.04 18.00 -35.74
C ARG A 91 12.50 19.40 -36.03
N THR A 92 11.90 19.61 -37.19
CA THR A 92 11.36 20.90 -37.63
C THR A 92 9.93 20.69 -38.11
N THR A 93 9.03 21.54 -37.64
CA THR A 93 7.65 21.64 -38.14
C THR A 93 7.69 21.75 -39.67
N PRO A 94 7.03 20.85 -40.42
CA PRO A 94 7.11 20.88 -41.87
C PRO A 94 6.35 22.10 -42.40
N GLU A 95 7.06 23.06 -42.98
CA GLU A 95 6.51 24.23 -43.69
C GLU A 95 5.89 23.85 -45.06
N THR A 96 5.88 22.57 -45.42
CA THR A 96 5.45 22.04 -46.73
C THR A 96 4.00 21.57 -46.77
N LEU A 97 3.14 22.00 -45.85
CA LEU A 97 1.71 21.70 -45.92
C LEU A 97 1.02 22.67 -46.87
N THR A 98 0.57 22.16 -48.02
CA THR A 98 -0.27 22.93 -48.95
C THR A 98 -1.56 23.37 -48.25
N THR A 99 -2.12 24.51 -48.65
CA THR A 99 -3.36 25.07 -48.06
C THR A 99 -4.53 24.08 -48.07
N GLN A 100 -4.57 23.20 -49.07
CA GLN A 100 -5.55 22.13 -49.18
C GLN A 100 -5.38 21.05 -48.09
N ASN A 101 -4.14 20.69 -47.74
CA ASN A 101 -3.88 19.74 -46.64
C ASN A 101 -4.21 20.36 -45.28
N LEU A 102 -3.90 21.65 -45.07
CA LEU A 102 -4.31 22.37 -43.87
C LEU A 102 -5.84 22.42 -43.72
N ALA A 103 -6.56 22.71 -44.80
CA ALA A 103 -8.02 22.68 -44.80
C ALA A 103 -8.55 21.29 -44.45
N SER A 104 -7.95 20.22 -44.98
CA SER A 104 -8.36 18.84 -44.69
C SER A 104 -8.14 18.46 -43.21
N ILE A 105 -7.04 18.92 -42.60
CA ILE A 105 -6.74 18.71 -41.18
C ILE A 105 -7.72 19.50 -40.31
N VAL A 106 -7.97 20.77 -40.63
CA VAL A 106 -8.94 21.60 -39.89
C VAL A 106 -10.35 21.00 -39.99
N LEU A 107 -10.75 20.49 -41.16
CA LEU A 107 -12.02 19.79 -41.35
C LEU A 107 -12.08 18.48 -40.56
N ALA A 108 -10.99 17.71 -40.52
CA ALA A 108 -10.92 16.46 -39.74
C ALA A 108 -11.04 16.71 -38.23
N TYR A 109 -10.50 17.83 -37.73
CA TYR A 109 -10.59 18.25 -36.33
C TYR A 109 -11.75 19.22 -36.04
N ALA A 110 -12.59 19.54 -37.04
CA ALA A 110 -13.62 20.56 -36.91
C ALA A 110 -14.63 20.28 -35.79
N SER A 111 -14.94 19.01 -35.52
CA SER A 111 -15.83 18.60 -34.43
C SER A 111 -15.14 18.60 -33.06
N ALA A 112 -13.82 18.44 -33.01
CA ALA A 112 -13.06 18.44 -31.76
C ALA A 112 -12.94 19.85 -31.14
N PHE A 113 -12.95 20.91 -31.96
CA PHE A 113 -12.91 22.29 -31.48
C PHE A 113 -14.14 22.69 -30.64
N PRO A 114 -15.40 22.51 -31.10
CA PRO A 114 -16.57 22.81 -30.28
C PRO A 114 -16.70 21.86 -29.08
N GLU A 115 -16.30 20.59 -29.21
CA GLU A 115 -16.30 19.66 -28.08
C GLU A 115 -15.32 20.09 -26.98
N THR A 116 -14.10 20.48 -27.34
CA THR A 116 -13.09 20.96 -26.37
C THR A 116 -13.45 22.32 -25.80
N ALA A 117 -14.01 23.23 -26.60
CA ALA A 117 -14.53 24.50 -26.10
C ALA A 117 -15.69 24.30 -25.11
N SER A 118 -16.61 23.36 -25.40
CA SER A 118 -17.70 23.00 -24.48
C SER A 118 -17.16 22.38 -23.20
N ARG A 119 -16.16 21.49 -23.27
CA ARG A 119 -15.49 20.91 -22.10
C ARG A 119 -14.77 21.96 -21.26
N LEU A 120 -14.07 22.91 -21.89
CA LEU A 120 -13.39 24.00 -21.20
C LEU A 120 -14.38 24.98 -20.56
N SER A 121 -15.48 25.30 -21.24
CA SER A 121 -16.56 26.10 -20.67
C SER A 121 -17.16 25.41 -19.45
N SER A 122 -17.47 24.11 -19.56
CA SER A 122 -17.97 23.32 -18.44
C SER A 122 -16.99 23.20 -17.27
N LEU A 123 -15.67 23.25 -17.54
CA LEU A 123 -14.62 23.25 -16.51
C LEU A 123 -14.45 24.62 -15.85
N ASN A 124 -14.67 25.70 -16.60
CA ASN A 124 -14.67 27.06 -16.08
C ASN A 124 -15.90 27.35 -15.20
N ASP A 125 -17.00 26.62 -15.42
CA ASP A 125 -18.20 26.68 -14.58
C ASP A 125 -18.04 25.96 -13.24
N LEU A 126 -16.93 25.23 -13.01
CA LEU A 126 -16.60 24.75 -11.67
C LEU A 126 -16.08 25.94 -10.84
N PRO A 127 -16.73 26.29 -9.72
CA PRO A 127 -16.20 27.30 -8.82
C PRO A 127 -14.87 26.79 -8.26
N VAL A 128 -13.77 27.44 -8.64
CA VAL A 128 -12.50 27.30 -7.92
C VAL A 128 -12.82 27.65 -6.45
N PRO A 129 -12.49 26.79 -5.49
CA PRO A 129 -12.80 27.05 -4.09
C PRO A 129 -12.22 28.41 -3.69
N ASP A 130 -12.99 29.15 -2.88
CA ASP A 130 -12.61 30.49 -2.44
C ASP A 130 -11.18 30.50 -1.88
N ALA A 131 -10.34 31.35 -2.46
CA ALA A 131 -8.94 31.44 -2.11
C ALA A 131 -8.76 31.77 -0.63
N GLU A 132 -9.67 32.57 -0.06
CA GLU A 132 -9.68 32.89 1.37
C GLU A 132 -9.94 31.66 2.24
N ALA A 133 -10.89 30.80 1.85
CA ALA A 133 -11.17 29.55 2.56
C ALA A 133 -9.97 28.59 2.50
N SER A 134 -9.33 28.49 1.34
CA SER A 134 -8.13 27.65 1.19
C SER A 134 -6.94 28.17 2.01
N ALA A 135 -6.73 29.50 2.06
CA ALA A 135 -5.70 30.12 2.87
C ALA A 135 -5.97 29.95 4.38
N ALA A 136 -7.24 30.01 4.80
CA ALA A 136 -7.64 29.76 6.18
C ALA A 136 -7.36 28.30 6.60
N LEU A 137 -7.58 27.33 5.71
CA LEU A 137 -7.22 25.93 5.97
C LEU A 137 -5.71 25.73 6.12
N VAL A 138 -4.90 26.37 5.27
CA VAL A 138 -3.43 26.32 5.38
C VAL A 138 -2.96 26.98 6.68
N ALA A 139 -3.58 28.09 7.09
CA ALA A 139 -3.24 28.75 8.36
C ALA A 139 -3.55 27.87 9.58
N LEU A 140 -4.60 27.04 9.52
CA LEU A 140 -4.98 26.11 10.59
C LEU A 140 -4.00 24.93 10.75
N GLN A 141 -3.21 24.58 9.72
CA GLN A 141 -2.30 23.44 9.75
C GLN A 141 -1.33 23.50 10.94
N SER A 142 -0.69 24.65 11.16
CA SER A 142 0.24 24.84 12.29
C SER A 142 -0.38 24.59 13.66
N ARG A 143 -1.68 24.91 13.83
CA ARG A 143 -2.41 24.66 15.08
C ARG A 143 -2.75 23.19 15.24
N LEU A 144 -3.08 22.50 14.15
CA LEU A 144 -3.30 21.06 14.16
C LEU A 144 -2.02 20.31 14.52
N ASP A 145 -0.89 20.71 13.95
CA ASP A 145 0.42 20.09 14.24
C ASP A 145 0.80 20.28 15.71
N ALA A 146 0.58 21.47 16.27
CA ALA A 146 0.82 21.74 17.69
C ALA A 146 -0.09 20.89 18.61
N LEU A 147 -1.37 20.72 18.25
CA LEU A 147 -2.29 19.88 19.01
C LEU A 147 -1.95 18.39 18.89
N ALA A 148 -1.49 17.94 17.72
CA ALA A 148 -1.04 16.56 17.51
C ALA A 148 0.15 16.21 18.41
N GLN A 149 1.13 17.11 18.54
CA GLN A 149 2.26 16.93 19.46
C GLN A 149 1.81 16.84 20.92
N ILE A 150 0.90 17.72 21.36
CA ILE A 150 0.33 17.65 22.72
C ILE A 150 -0.39 16.31 22.94
N GLN A 151 -1.10 15.81 21.93
CA GLN A 151 -1.80 14.53 22.02
C GLN A 151 -0.83 13.34 22.12
N GLU A 152 0.30 13.38 21.42
CA GLU A 152 1.36 12.38 21.53
C GLU A 152 1.98 12.37 22.93
N ASP A 153 2.29 13.54 23.48
CA ASP A 153 2.84 13.69 24.83
C ASP A 153 1.85 13.14 25.88
N GLN A 154 0.58 13.53 25.79
CA GLN A 154 -0.48 13.03 26.68
C GLN A 154 -0.66 11.52 26.58
N ALA A 155 -0.57 10.95 25.37
CA ALA A 155 -0.66 9.50 25.18
C ALA A 155 0.51 8.78 25.88
N GLY A 156 1.71 9.36 25.84
CA GLY A 156 2.89 8.88 26.56
C GLY A 156 2.69 8.89 28.08
N GLU A 157 2.24 10.02 28.63
CA GLU A 157 1.97 10.16 30.08
C GLU A 157 0.90 9.16 30.55
N VAL A 158 -0.19 9.02 29.80
CA VAL A 158 -1.28 8.06 30.12
C VAL A 158 -0.76 6.62 30.08
N ALA A 159 0.10 6.27 29.12
CA ALA A 159 0.70 4.95 29.05
C ALA A 159 1.59 4.67 30.27
N GLU A 160 2.42 5.63 30.70
CA GLU A 160 3.24 5.48 31.90
C GLU A 160 2.38 5.32 33.16
N LEU A 161 1.36 6.17 33.33
CA LEU A 161 0.44 6.11 34.47
C LEU A 161 -0.32 4.78 34.52
N ARG A 162 -0.70 4.22 33.37
CA ARG A 162 -1.31 2.89 33.27
C ARG A 162 -0.36 1.78 33.73
N VAL A 163 0.91 1.83 33.33
CA VAL A 163 1.91 0.84 33.78
C VAL A 163 2.13 0.95 35.30
N ARG A 164 2.23 2.17 35.83
CA ARG A 164 2.43 2.40 37.26
C ARG A 164 1.24 1.96 38.09
N SER A 165 0.02 2.27 37.65
CA SER A 165 -1.20 1.85 38.34
C SER A 165 -1.40 0.33 38.29
N ALA A 166 -1.11 -0.31 37.16
CA ALA A 166 -1.14 -1.76 37.04
C ALA A 166 -0.15 -2.44 38.01
N ARG A 167 1.08 -1.93 38.13
CA ARG A 167 2.07 -2.44 39.10
C ARG A 167 1.63 -2.25 40.54
N ALA A 168 1.03 -1.11 40.87
CA ALA A 168 0.52 -0.86 42.21
C ALA A 168 -0.63 -1.82 42.56
N LEU A 169 -1.56 -2.02 41.63
CA LEU A 169 -2.66 -2.98 41.78
C LEU A 169 -2.15 -4.40 41.91
N GLN A 170 -1.18 -4.81 41.08
CA GLN A 170 -0.57 -6.14 41.17
C GLN A 170 0.02 -6.39 42.55
N ARG A 171 0.83 -5.46 43.07
CA ARG A 171 1.42 -5.58 44.42
C ARG A 171 0.35 -5.65 45.50
N TRP A 172 -0.71 -4.85 45.38
CA TRP A 172 -1.81 -4.87 46.33
C TRP A 172 -2.56 -6.20 46.31
N TYR A 173 -2.78 -6.79 45.12
CA TYR A 173 -3.38 -8.12 45.01
C TYR A 173 -2.48 -9.21 45.61
N GLU A 174 -1.19 -9.23 45.25
CA GLU A 174 -0.22 -10.23 45.72
C GLU A 174 -0.05 -10.18 47.24
N VAL A 175 0.20 -9.00 47.81
CA VAL A 175 0.48 -8.86 49.25
C VAL A 175 -0.80 -8.73 50.06
N GLY A 176 -1.72 -7.87 49.62
CA GLY A 176 -2.89 -7.49 50.39
C GLY A 176 -4.00 -8.53 50.35
N VAL A 177 -4.27 -9.12 49.18
CA VAL A 177 -5.34 -10.11 49.04
C VAL A 177 -4.81 -11.53 49.23
N VAL A 178 -3.82 -11.93 48.42
CA VAL A 178 -3.30 -13.31 48.45
C VAL A 178 -2.53 -13.56 49.74
N GLY A 179 -1.55 -12.71 50.08
CA GLY A 179 -0.78 -12.87 51.32
C GLY A 179 -1.63 -12.82 52.59
N SER A 180 -2.65 -11.97 52.65
CA SER A 180 -3.62 -11.96 53.75
C SER A 180 -4.45 -13.25 53.78
N GLY A 181 -4.92 -13.72 52.62
CA GLY A 181 -5.65 -14.98 52.51
C GLY A 181 -4.84 -16.21 52.97
N GLU A 182 -3.55 -16.27 52.62
CA GLU A 182 -2.63 -17.31 53.10
C GLU A 182 -2.46 -17.26 54.62
N CYS A 183 -2.28 -16.05 55.19
CA CYS A 183 -2.24 -15.87 56.64
C CYS A 183 -3.54 -16.36 57.28
N TRP A 184 -4.70 -15.92 56.79
CA TRP A 184 -5.99 -16.34 57.34
C TRP A 184 -6.18 -17.86 57.28
N ALA A 185 -5.83 -18.49 56.16
CA ALA A 185 -5.91 -19.93 55.99
C ALA A 185 -4.99 -20.69 56.96
N GLU A 186 -3.77 -20.20 57.20
CA GLU A 186 -2.87 -20.79 58.20
C GLU A 186 -3.47 -20.69 59.60
N TRP A 187 -3.98 -19.52 59.97
CA TRP A 187 -4.60 -19.29 61.28
C TRP A 187 -5.84 -20.15 61.48
N GLU A 188 -6.70 -20.27 60.48
CA GLU A 188 -7.85 -21.18 60.49
C GLU A 188 -7.42 -22.64 60.61
N GLY A 189 -6.39 -23.06 59.89
CA GLY A 189 -5.82 -24.40 59.99
C GLY A 189 -5.28 -24.73 61.38
N ARG A 190 -4.59 -23.77 62.02
CA ARG A 190 -4.11 -23.90 63.40
C ARG A 190 -5.25 -23.94 64.41
N LEU A 191 -6.25 -23.07 64.26
CA LEU A 191 -7.43 -23.04 65.12
C LEU A 191 -8.21 -24.35 65.03
N GLY A 192 -8.45 -24.85 63.81
CA GLY A 192 -9.09 -26.14 63.59
C GLY A 192 -8.26 -27.33 64.10
N GLY A 193 -6.94 -27.20 64.18
CA GLY A 193 -6.07 -28.15 64.88
C GLY A 193 -6.33 -28.18 66.39
N VAL A 194 -6.36 -27.00 67.02
CA VAL A 194 -6.67 -26.85 68.45
C VAL A 194 -8.07 -27.34 68.76
N GLU A 195 -9.07 -26.98 67.96
CA GLU A 195 -10.46 -27.42 68.13
C GLU A 195 -10.57 -28.95 68.10
N ARG A 196 -9.87 -29.61 67.16
CA ARG A 196 -9.83 -31.08 67.10
C ARG A 196 -9.24 -31.71 68.35
N GLU A 197 -8.16 -31.15 68.90
CA GLU A 197 -7.56 -31.66 70.14
C GLU A 197 -8.46 -31.43 71.35
N VAL A 198 -9.08 -30.25 71.47
CA VAL A 198 -10.07 -29.97 72.53
C VAL A 198 -11.21 -30.97 72.46
N ARG A 199 -11.78 -31.19 71.26
CA ARG A 199 -12.86 -32.16 71.05
C ARG A 199 -12.44 -33.59 71.41
N ARG A 200 -11.20 -33.99 71.12
CA ARG A 200 -10.67 -35.32 71.52
C ARG A 200 -10.62 -35.45 73.04
N VAL A 201 -10.10 -34.45 73.74
CA VAL A 201 -10.02 -34.44 75.20
C VAL A 201 -11.41 -34.46 75.83
N GLU A 202 -12.35 -33.66 75.31
CA GLU A 202 -13.74 -33.64 75.77
C GLU A 202 -14.43 -34.99 75.57
N VAL A 203 -14.25 -35.65 74.43
CA VAL A 203 -14.80 -37.00 74.20
C VAL A 203 -14.21 -38.03 75.17
N LEU A 204 -12.91 -37.98 75.45
CA LEU A 204 -12.28 -38.86 76.43
C LEU A 204 -12.80 -38.60 77.85
N ARG A 205 -12.95 -37.33 78.22
CA ARG A 205 -13.51 -36.93 79.52
C ARG A 205 -14.96 -37.38 79.66
N GLY A 206 -15.80 -37.13 78.66
CA GLY A 206 -17.19 -37.56 78.66
C GLY A 206 -17.40 -39.08 78.56
N ARG A 207 -16.38 -39.85 78.15
CA ARG A 207 -16.37 -41.32 78.29
C ARG A 207 -16.05 -41.72 79.74
N ARG A 208 -15.03 -41.13 80.34
CA ARG A 208 -14.67 -41.37 81.76
C ARG A 208 -15.82 -41.04 82.71
N GLU A 209 -16.54 -39.95 82.46
CA GLU A 209 -17.72 -39.55 83.24
C GLU A 209 -18.93 -40.49 83.04
N ARG A 210 -18.94 -41.34 82.01
CA ARG A 210 -19.99 -42.36 81.78
C ARG A 210 -19.62 -43.75 82.30
N GLU A 211 -18.34 -43.98 82.63
CA GLU A 211 -17.83 -45.23 83.18
C GLU A 211 -17.78 -45.25 84.71
N VAL A 212 -18.11 -44.12 85.36
CA VAL A 212 -18.32 -43.96 86.81
C VAL A 212 -19.82 -43.91 87.10
#